data_AF-A0A963LV18-F1
#
_entry.id   AF-A0A963LV18-F1
#
_cell.length_a   1.000
_cell.length_b   1.000
_cell.length_c   1.000
_cell.angle_alpha   90.00
_cell.angle_beta   90.00
_cell.angle_gamma   90.00
#
_symmetry.space_group_name_H-M   'P 1'
#
loop_
_entity.id
_entity.type
_entity.pdbx_description
1 polymer ?
#
loop_
_entity_poly.entity_id
_entity_poly.type
_entity_poly.pdbx_seq_one_letter_code
_entity_poly.pdbx_strand_id
1 'polypeptide(L)'
;AAVPRPSFLQDEQAPSIWRRPMVRLALVITLVVLLALLGVQLLVKERDRVAAAQPGMRPVLEALCTVAGCSIAPLRQIESIVIDSSSFSRVRGDDYRLGFSLKNTAPIDVAMPAVELSLTDPQDQPVIRRVILPAEFGARSDALAGESVWTGSLALTVQADASAQRVAGYRLLAFYP
;
A
#
# COMPACT_ATOMS: atom_id res chain seq x y z
N ALA A 1 52.16 -27.23 51.34
CA ALA A 1 52.89 -26.55 50.26
C ALA A 1 51.88 -26.07 49.23
N ALA A 2 51.86 -24.77 48.91
CA ALA A 2 50.98 -24.22 47.87
C ALA A 2 51.60 -24.48 46.49
N VAL A 3 50.85 -25.13 45.60
CA VAL A 3 51.31 -25.42 44.23
C VAL A 3 51.37 -24.10 43.44
N PRO A 4 52.52 -23.76 42.81
CA PRO A 4 52.61 -22.57 41.98
C PRO A 4 51.75 -22.76 40.71
N ARG A 5 50.91 -21.76 40.39
CA ARG A 5 50.05 -21.79 39.20
C ARG A 5 50.91 -21.69 37.93
N PRO A 6 50.65 -22.51 36.89
CA PRO A 6 51.46 -22.53 35.68
C PRO A 6 51.33 -21.26 34.83
N SER A 7 52.39 -20.89 34.11
CA SER A 7 52.55 -19.60 33.43
C SER A 7 51.59 -19.33 32.27
N PHE A 8 50.93 -20.35 31.72
CA PHE A 8 49.87 -20.17 30.71
C PHE A 8 48.54 -19.66 31.30
N LEU A 9 48.38 -19.65 32.63
CA LEU A 9 47.32 -18.90 33.32
C LEU A 9 47.73 -17.45 33.63
N GLN A 10 48.96 -17.06 33.27
CA GLN A 10 49.51 -15.70 33.41
C GLN A 10 49.52 -14.97 32.07
N ASP A 11 48.77 -15.44 31.06
CA ASP A 11 48.33 -14.56 29.99
C ASP A 11 47.43 -13.50 30.64
N GLU A 12 48.09 -12.42 31.05
CA GLU A 12 47.47 -11.20 31.51
C GLU A 12 46.39 -10.86 30.50
N GLN A 13 45.15 -10.74 30.98
CA GLN A 13 44.04 -10.27 30.18
C GLN A 13 44.49 -8.95 29.53
N ALA A 14 44.95 -9.01 28.28
CA ALA A 14 45.47 -7.86 27.56
C ALA A 14 44.46 -6.74 27.77
N PRO A 15 44.89 -5.53 28.22
CA PRO A 15 43.98 -4.50 28.68
C PRO A 15 42.95 -4.24 27.61
N SER A 16 41.78 -4.83 27.80
CA SER A 16 40.78 -4.91 26.75
C SER A 16 40.28 -3.49 26.56
N ILE A 17 40.53 -2.94 25.37
CA ILE A 17 40.08 -1.60 24.99
C ILE A 17 38.57 -1.48 25.24
N TRP A 18 37.83 -2.58 25.10
CA TRP A 18 36.40 -2.78 25.37
C TRP A 18 35.98 -2.72 26.85
N ARG A 19 36.92 -2.84 27.80
CA ARG A 19 36.65 -2.71 29.25
C ARG A 19 36.81 -1.29 29.78
N ARG A 20 37.37 -0.36 28.99
CA ARG A 20 37.49 1.05 29.40
C ARG A 20 36.09 1.68 29.54
N PRO A 21 35.79 2.41 30.63
CA PRO A 21 34.45 2.95 30.89
C PRO A 21 34.00 3.92 29.80
N MET A 22 34.91 4.70 29.23
CA MET A 22 34.61 5.59 28.10
C MET A 22 34.25 4.83 26.82
N VAL A 23 34.92 3.71 26.52
CA VAL A 23 34.61 2.88 25.34
C VAL A 23 33.25 2.21 25.52
N ARG A 24 32.93 1.72 26.72
CA ARG A 24 31.61 1.18 27.03
C ARG A 24 30.52 2.24 26.92
N LEU A 25 30.75 3.44 27.46
CA LEU A 25 29.80 4.54 27.34
C LEU A 25 29.58 4.93 25.88
N ALA A 26 30.65 5.04 25.09
CA ALA A 26 30.57 5.32 23.67
C ALA A 26 29.76 4.23 22.93
N LEU A 27 30.03 2.95 23.19
CA LEU A 27 29.27 1.85 22.59
C LEU A 27 27.78 1.88 22.97
N VAL A 28 27.44 2.19 24.23
CA VAL A 28 26.05 2.33 24.66
C VAL A 28 25.37 3.51 23.95
N ILE A 29 26.04 4.67 23.87
CA ILE A 29 25.51 5.83 23.14
C ILE A 29 25.30 5.48 21.67
N THR A 30 26.29 4.87 21.02
CA THR A 30 26.20 4.44 19.61
C THR A 30 25.06 3.46 19.40
N LEU A 31 24.87 2.50 20.30
CA LEU A 31 23.75 1.56 20.25
C LEU A 31 22.40 2.27 20.36
N VAL A 32 22.25 3.19 21.32
CA VAL A 32 21.01 3.98 21.50
C VAL A 32 20.70 4.83 20.27
N VAL A 33 21.71 5.49 19.71
CA VAL A 33 21.57 6.29 18.47
C VAL A 33 21.16 5.40 17.30
N LEU A 34 21.78 4.23 17.15
CA LEU A 34 21.41 3.26 16.11
C LEU A 34 19.98 2.75 16.26
N LEU A 35 19.53 2.45 17.49
CA LEU A 35 18.15 2.02 17.75
C LEU A 35 17.15 3.15 17.46
N ALA A 36 17.46 4.39 17.83
CA ALA A 36 16.62 5.55 17.52
C ALA A 36 16.52 5.77 16.00
N LEU A 37 17.65 5.72 15.28
CA LEU A 37 17.66 5.82 13.81
C LEU A 37 16.89 4.67 13.15
N LEU A 38 16.99 3.45 13.68
CA LEU A 38 16.21 2.32 13.18
C LEU A 38 14.71 2.53 13.40
N GLY A 39 14.31 3.04 14.57
CA GLY A 39 12.92 3.38 14.88
C GLY A 39 12.36 4.43 13.93
N VAL A 40 13.13 5.49 13.63
CA VAL A 40 12.74 6.52 12.65
C VAL A 40 12.62 5.92 11.26
N GLN A 41 13.56 5.08 10.82
CA GLN A 41 13.49 4.42 9.52
C GLN A 41 12.24 3.54 9.38
N LEU A 42 11.90 2.76 10.41
CA LEU A 42 10.69 1.95 10.42
C LEU A 42 9.43 2.81 10.38
N LEU A 43 9.39 3.89 11.15
CA LEU A 43 8.24 4.80 11.19
C LEU A 43 8.02 5.48 9.83
N VAL A 44 9.09 5.94 9.17
CA VAL A 44 9.02 6.57 7.85
C VAL A 44 8.61 5.55 6.77
N LYS A 45 9.05 4.29 6.90
CA LYS A 45 8.71 3.21 5.97
C LYS A 45 7.26 2.73 6.12
N GLU A 46 6.79 2.54 7.35
CA GLU A 46 5.45 2.02 7.65
C GLU A 46 4.43 3.12 7.95
N ARG A 47 4.75 4.38 7.63
CA ARG A 47 3.93 5.56 7.95
C ARG A 47 2.47 5.42 7.53
N ASP A 48 2.22 4.90 6.33
CA ASP A 48 0.87 4.77 5.77
C ASP A 48 0.08 3.69 6.52
N ARG A 49 0.75 2.60 6.92
CA ARG A 49 0.15 1.53 7.72
C ARG A 49 -0.16 1.98 9.13
N VAL A 50 0.72 2.75 9.76
CA VAL A 50 0.50 3.32 11.10
C VAL A 50 -0.65 4.34 11.05
N ALA A 51 -0.69 5.18 10.01
CA ALA A 51 -1.77 6.14 9.81
C ALA A 51 -3.13 5.46 9.57
N ALA A 52 -3.16 4.34 8.85
CA ALA A 52 -4.37 3.56 8.62
C ALA A 52 -4.83 2.80 9.87
N ALA A 53 -3.91 2.22 10.65
CA ALA A 53 -4.24 1.45 11.86
C ALA A 53 -4.65 2.35 13.04
N GLN A 54 -4.08 3.54 13.16
CA GLN A 54 -4.40 4.49 14.22
C GLN A 54 -4.63 5.90 13.65
N PRO A 55 -5.87 6.21 13.25
CA PRO A 55 -6.21 7.51 12.66
C PRO A 55 -5.86 8.70 13.57
N GLY A 56 -5.90 8.52 14.89
CA GLY A 56 -5.53 9.55 15.87
C GLY A 56 -4.05 9.98 15.82
N MET A 57 -3.16 9.15 15.26
CA MET A 57 -1.73 9.50 15.09
C MET A 57 -1.44 10.20 13.76
N ARG A 58 -2.38 10.22 12.83
CA ARG A 58 -2.25 10.89 11.54
C ARG A 58 -1.73 12.34 11.64
N PRO A 59 -2.24 13.24 12.51
CA PRO A 59 -1.72 14.61 12.57
C PRO A 59 -0.26 14.69 13.05
N VAL A 60 0.16 13.79 13.94
CA VAL A 60 1.56 13.72 14.41
C VAL A 60 2.47 13.23 13.28
N LEU A 61 2.02 12.22 12.53
CA LEU A 61 2.75 11.71 11.37
C LEU A 61 2.82 12.74 10.24
N GLU A 62 1.75 13.50 10.01
CA GLU A 62 1.75 14.59 9.03
C GLU A 62 2.77 15.67 9.42
N ALA A 63 2.82 16.07 10.70
CA ALA A 63 3.81 17.01 11.21
C ALA A 63 5.26 16.49 11.12
N LEU A 64 5.49 15.19 11.33
CA LEU A 64 6.80 14.57 11.10
C LEU A 64 7.15 14.55 9.61
N CYS A 65 6.15 14.32 8.76
CA CYS A 65 6.34 14.24 7.32
C CYS A 65 6.64 15.58 6.65
N THR A 66 6.11 16.70 7.17
CA THR A 66 6.50 18.03 6.67
C THR A 66 7.99 18.31 6.88
N VAL A 67 8.56 17.84 7.99
CA VAL A 67 10.00 17.99 8.29
C VAL A 67 10.85 17.00 7.49
N ALA A 68 10.39 15.75 7.37
CA ALA A 68 11.11 14.69 6.66
C ALA A 68 10.94 14.71 5.14
N GLY A 69 10.06 15.56 4.60
CA GLY A 69 9.74 15.60 3.17
C GLY A 69 8.94 14.38 2.69
N CYS A 70 8.15 13.75 3.56
CA CYS A 70 7.26 12.65 3.19
C CYS A 70 5.80 13.08 3.07
N SER A 71 4.97 12.21 2.50
CA SER A 71 3.51 12.34 2.49
C SER A 71 2.87 11.03 2.95
N ILE A 72 1.74 11.15 3.65
CA ILE A 72 0.92 10.00 4.05
C ILE A 72 -0.08 9.74 2.92
N ALA A 73 -0.04 8.56 2.35
CA ALA A 73 -0.99 8.10 1.35
C ALA A 73 -1.96 7.07 1.96
N PRO A 74 -3.19 6.94 1.42
CA PRO A 74 -4.07 5.84 1.78
C PRO A 74 -3.40 4.48 1.54
N LEU A 75 -3.59 3.54 2.46
CA LEU A 75 -2.96 2.23 2.38
C LEU A 75 -3.45 1.46 1.15
N ARG A 76 -2.52 0.99 0.31
CA ARG A 76 -2.86 0.16 -0.86
C ARG A 76 -2.94 -1.31 -0.45
N GLN A 77 -4.16 -1.83 -0.35
CA GLN A 77 -4.41 -3.23 0.01
C GLN A 77 -5.42 -3.86 -0.94
N ILE A 78 -4.95 -4.51 -2.01
CA ILE A 78 -5.85 -4.96 -3.08
C ILE A 78 -6.62 -6.22 -2.68
N GLU A 79 -6.02 -7.03 -1.81
CA GLU A 79 -6.61 -8.27 -1.28
C GLU A 79 -7.86 -8.03 -0.43
N SER A 80 -8.06 -6.81 0.09
CA SER A 80 -9.26 -6.44 0.83
C SER A 80 -10.36 -5.83 -0.04
N ILE A 81 -10.08 -5.53 -1.30
CA ILE A 81 -11.05 -4.98 -2.25
C ILE A 81 -11.71 -6.10 -3.03
N VAL A 82 -13.04 -6.10 -3.01
CA VAL A 82 -13.86 -7.00 -3.82
C VAL A 82 -14.81 -6.19 -4.68
N ILE A 83 -14.98 -6.58 -5.94
CA ILE A 83 -16.07 -6.06 -6.78
C ILE A 83 -17.35 -6.77 -6.36
N ASP A 84 -18.23 -6.07 -5.64
CA ASP A 84 -19.45 -6.64 -5.07
C ASP A 84 -20.53 -6.87 -6.14
N SER A 85 -20.63 -5.95 -7.10
CA SER A 85 -21.45 -6.12 -8.31
C SER A 85 -20.87 -5.35 -9.48
N SER A 86 -21.15 -5.82 -10.69
CA SER A 86 -20.84 -5.13 -11.94
C SER A 86 -21.96 -5.34 -12.95
N SER A 87 -22.17 -4.33 -13.80
CA SER A 87 -23.13 -4.34 -14.89
C SER A 87 -22.58 -3.51 -16.04
N PHE A 88 -22.72 -4.02 -17.25
CA PHE A 88 -22.36 -3.31 -18.47
C PHE A 88 -23.50 -3.45 -19.46
N SER A 89 -24.10 -2.33 -19.85
CA SER A 89 -25.26 -2.32 -20.73
C SER A 89 -25.16 -1.25 -21.80
N ARG A 90 -25.67 -1.57 -23.00
CA ARG A 90 -25.78 -0.61 -24.09
C ARG A 90 -26.99 0.28 -23.84
N VAL A 91 -26.78 1.59 -23.81
CA VAL A 91 -27.84 2.59 -23.61
C VAL A 91 -28.48 2.97 -24.96
N ARG A 92 -27.66 3.39 -25.93
CA ARG A 92 -28.11 3.78 -27.26
C ARG A 92 -26.94 3.79 -28.23
N GLY A 93 -27.09 3.21 -29.43
CA GLY A 93 -26.02 3.20 -30.42
C GLY A 93 -24.72 2.66 -29.81
N ASP A 94 -23.67 3.46 -29.85
CA ASP A 94 -22.34 3.14 -29.32
C ASP A 94 -22.09 3.64 -27.88
N ASP A 95 -23.14 4.13 -27.20
CA ASP A 95 -23.10 4.53 -25.81
C ASP A 95 -23.45 3.37 -24.88
N TYR A 96 -22.57 3.13 -23.91
CA TYR A 96 -22.66 2.10 -22.90
C TYR A 96 -22.65 2.73 -21.50
N ARG A 97 -23.21 2.00 -20.55
CA ARG A 97 -23.16 2.32 -19.13
C ARG A 97 -22.50 1.17 -18.40
N LEU A 98 -21.41 1.50 -17.71
CA LEU A 98 -20.76 0.63 -16.75
C LEU A 98 -21.22 1.01 -15.35
N GLY A 99 -21.87 0.11 -14.62
CA GLY A 99 -22.16 0.26 -13.20
C GLY A 99 -21.38 -0.78 -12.40
N PHE A 100 -20.77 -0.42 -11.29
CA PHE A 100 -20.10 -1.38 -10.41
C PHE A 100 -20.08 -0.89 -8.97
N SER A 101 -19.81 -1.81 -8.06
CA SER A 101 -19.58 -1.51 -6.65
C SER A 101 -18.30 -2.16 -6.16
N LEU A 102 -17.56 -1.41 -5.35
CA LEU A 102 -16.33 -1.82 -4.70
C LEU A 102 -16.61 -1.94 -3.21
N LYS A 103 -16.34 -3.10 -2.65
CA LYS A 103 -16.44 -3.37 -1.22
C LYS A 103 -15.04 -3.45 -0.63
N ASN A 104 -14.78 -2.64 0.39
CA ASN A 104 -13.64 -2.82 1.26
C ASN A 104 -14.03 -3.79 2.38
N THR A 105 -13.31 -4.91 2.47
CA THR A 105 -13.52 -5.94 3.50
C THR A 105 -12.60 -5.76 4.71
N ALA A 106 -11.64 -4.83 4.65
CA ALA A 106 -10.78 -4.51 5.78
C ALA A 106 -11.47 -3.50 6.73
N PRO A 107 -11.16 -3.52 8.03
CA PRO A 107 -11.67 -2.56 9.02
C PRO A 107 -10.98 -1.19 8.94
N ILE A 108 -10.08 -0.99 7.98
CA ILE A 108 -9.28 0.23 7.80
C ILE A 108 -9.56 0.85 6.44
N ASP A 109 -9.35 2.15 6.36
CA ASP A 109 -9.46 2.89 5.11
C ASP A 109 -8.31 2.48 4.17
N VAL A 110 -8.67 2.16 2.92
CA VAL A 110 -7.72 1.75 1.88
C VAL A 110 -7.80 2.70 0.69
N ALA A 111 -6.76 2.76 -0.11
CA ALA A 111 -6.75 3.57 -1.33
C ALA A 111 -7.87 3.12 -2.28
N MET A 112 -8.54 4.08 -2.92
CA MET A 112 -9.50 3.79 -3.97
C MET A 112 -8.76 3.19 -5.18
N PRO A 113 -9.08 1.97 -5.62
CA PRO A 113 -8.37 1.29 -6.70
C PRO A 113 -8.78 1.85 -8.07
N ALA A 114 -7.90 1.68 -9.06
CA ALA A 114 -8.29 1.80 -10.46
C ALA A 114 -9.03 0.54 -10.91
N VAL A 115 -9.82 0.67 -11.97
CA VAL A 115 -10.58 -0.43 -12.55
C VAL A 115 -10.20 -0.61 -14.01
N GLU A 116 -9.76 -1.81 -14.38
CA GLU A 116 -9.60 -2.20 -15.77
C GLU A 116 -10.92 -2.78 -16.28
N LEU A 117 -11.46 -2.16 -17.33
CA LEU A 117 -12.54 -2.72 -18.14
C LEU A 117 -11.93 -3.39 -19.37
N SER A 118 -12.17 -4.68 -19.52
CA SER A 118 -11.84 -5.45 -20.72
C SER A 118 -13.12 -5.90 -21.41
N LEU A 119 -13.34 -5.48 -22.66
CA LEU A 119 -14.42 -5.98 -23.50
C LEU A 119 -13.95 -7.26 -24.20
N THR A 120 -14.80 -8.29 -24.21
CA THR A 120 -14.45 -9.60 -24.76
C THR A 120 -15.30 -9.98 -25.96
N ASP A 121 -14.73 -10.80 -26.85
CA ASP A 121 -15.43 -11.39 -27.99
C ASP A 121 -16.23 -12.66 -27.59
N PRO A 122 -16.97 -13.31 -28.51
CA PRO A 122 -17.72 -14.53 -28.19
C PRO A 122 -16.84 -15.71 -27.71
N GLN A 123 -15.53 -15.64 -27.92
CA GLN A 123 -14.53 -16.62 -27.49
C GLN A 123 -13.84 -16.20 -26.17
N ASP A 124 -14.40 -15.20 -25.49
CA ASP A 124 -13.90 -14.59 -24.25
C ASP A 124 -12.49 -14.00 -24.38
N GLN A 125 -12.09 -13.62 -25.59
CA GLN A 125 -10.81 -12.96 -25.82
C GLN A 125 -10.94 -11.44 -25.67
N PRO A 126 -10.03 -10.79 -24.93
CA PRO A 126 -10.09 -9.35 -24.69
C PRO A 126 -9.73 -8.57 -25.96
N VAL A 127 -10.69 -7.84 -26.51
CA VAL A 127 -10.53 -7.04 -27.74
C VAL A 127 -10.17 -5.58 -27.44
N ILE A 128 -10.71 -5.01 -26.37
CA ILE A 128 -10.48 -3.63 -25.95
C ILE A 128 -10.23 -3.64 -24.45
N ARG A 129 -9.18 -2.93 -24.00
CA ARG A 129 -8.87 -2.75 -22.57
C ARG A 129 -8.73 -1.28 -22.27
N ARG A 130 -9.37 -0.83 -21.19
CA ARG A 130 -9.24 0.54 -20.70
C ARG A 130 -9.13 0.54 -19.19
N VAL A 131 -8.10 1.23 -18.70
CA VAL A 131 -7.98 1.57 -17.28
C VAL A 131 -8.81 2.81 -17.00
N ILE A 132 -9.61 2.76 -15.94
CA ILE A 132 -10.48 3.83 -15.46
C ILE A 132 -10.00 4.20 -14.06
N LEU A 133 -9.57 5.45 -13.89
CA LEU A 133 -9.08 5.97 -12.63
C LEU A 133 -10.22 6.36 -11.68
N PRO A 134 -9.99 6.41 -10.35
CA PRO A 134 -10.98 6.84 -9.37
C PRO A 134 -11.73 8.13 -9.70
N ALA A 135 -11.01 9.13 -10.21
CA ALA A 135 -11.60 10.40 -10.60
C ALA A 135 -12.56 10.27 -11.79
N GLU A 136 -12.33 9.34 -12.72
CA GLU A 136 -13.17 9.15 -13.91
C GLU A 136 -14.53 8.53 -13.54
N PHE A 137 -14.57 7.61 -12.58
CA PHE A 137 -15.82 6.97 -12.14
C PHE A 137 -16.53 7.72 -10.99
N GLY A 138 -16.05 8.91 -10.62
CA GLY A 138 -16.74 9.81 -9.69
C GLY A 138 -16.42 9.57 -8.21
N ALA A 139 -15.31 8.92 -7.88
CA ALA A 139 -14.82 8.87 -6.50
C ALA A 139 -14.44 10.27 -6.03
N ARG A 140 -15.03 10.72 -4.92
CA ARG A 140 -14.73 12.03 -4.30
C ARG A 140 -13.56 11.99 -3.34
N SER A 141 -13.25 10.80 -2.84
CA SER A 141 -12.12 10.53 -1.96
C SER A 141 -11.18 9.54 -2.65
N ASP A 142 -9.89 9.74 -2.41
CA ASP A 142 -8.80 8.83 -2.72
C ASP A 142 -8.77 7.61 -1.80
N ALA A 143 -9.62 7.57 -0.76
CA ALA A 143 -9.78 6.46 0.16
C ALA A 143 -11.20 5.88 0.11
N LEU A 144 -11.27 4.56 0.22
CA LEU A 144 -12.47 3.78 0.47
C LEU A 144 -12.50 3.40 1.94
N ALA A 145 -13.54 3.81 2.65
CA ALA A 145 -13.65 3.61 4.08
C ALA A 145 -13.64 2.12 4.46
N GLY A 146 -13.15 1.81 5.66
CA GLY A 146 -13.20 0.45 6.23
C GLY A 146 -14.61 -0.13 6.22
N GLU A 147 -14.72 -1.43 5.90
CA GLU A 147 -15.97 -2.21 5.89
C GLU A 147 -17.13 -1.56 5.10
N SER A 148 -16.80 -0.74 4.10
CA SER A 148 -17.77 0.03 3.34
C SER A 148 -17.92 -0.47 1.89
N VAL A 149 -19.03 -0.09 1.26
CA VAL A 149 -19.28 -0.32 -0.15
C VAL A 149 -19.43 1.04 -0.85
N TRP A 150 -18.70 1.22 -1.93
CA TRP A 150 -18.83 2.36 -2.82
C TRP A 150 -19.42 1.91 -4.15
N THR A 151 -20.39 2.65 -4.67
CA THR A 151 -21.07 2.34 -5.93
C THR A 151 -20.89 3.48 -6.91
N GLY A 152 -20.52 3.13 -8.15
CA GLY A 152 -20.28 4.07 -9.23
C GLY A 152 -20.99 3.67 -10.50
N SER A 153 -21.21 4.66 -11.36
CA SER A 153 -21.63 4.43 -12.74
C SER A 153 -20.91 5.38 -13.68
N LEU A 154 -20.40 4.86 -14.78
CA LEU A 154 -19.69 5.60 -15.80
C LEU A 154 -20.38 5.41 -17.16
N ALA A 155 -20.60 6.51 -17.86
CA ALA A 155 -21.00 6.49 -19.27
C ALA A 155 -19.75 6.35 -20.14
N LEU A 156 -19.77 5.41 -21.07
CA LEU A 156 -18.66 5.08 -21.96
C LEU A 156 -19.17 5.07 -23.40
N THR A 157 -18.51 5.81 -24.28
CA THR A 157 -18.73 5.69 -25.72
C THR A 157 -17.63 4.82 -26.30
N VAL A 158 -18.01 3.68 -26.88
CA VAL A 158 -17.07 2.74 -27.50
C VAL A 158 -17.09 3.02 -29.00
N GLN A 159 -16.00 3.58 -29.54
CA GLN A 159 -15.93 3.85 -30.98
C GLN A 159 -16.08 2.53 -31.74
N ALA A 160 -17.07 2.48 -32.65
CA ALA A 160 -17.37 1.30 -33.44
C ALA A 160 -16.28 1.04 -34.50
N ASP A 161 -15.17 0.43 -34.07
CA ASP A 161 -14.23 -0.23 -34.98
C ASP A 161 -14.64 -1.70 -35.21
N ALA A 162 -13.95 -2.41 -36.10
CA ALA A 162 -14.23 -3.83 -36.38
C ALA A 162 -14.09 -4.74 -35.13
N SER A 163 -13.43 -4.26 -34.07
CA SER A 163 -13.33 -4.89 -32.75
C SER A 163 -14.59 -4.67 -31.91
N ALA A 164 -15.15 -3.45 -31.89
CA ALA A 164 -16.34 -3.10 -31.14
C ALA A 164 -17.60 -3.86 -31.61
N GLN A 165 -17.70 -4.20 -32.91
CA GLN A 165 -18.78 -5.05 -33.43
C GLN A 165 -18.70 -6.51 -32.96
N ARG A 166 -17.55 -6.95 -32.44
CA ARG A 166 -17.34 -8.31 -31.92
C ARG A 166 -17.52 -8.40 -30.41
N VAL A 167 -17.87 -7.31 -29.71
CA VAL A 167 -18.06 -7.35 -28.26
C VAL A 167 -19.28 -8.19 -27.90
N ALA A 168 -19.04 -9.30 -27.20
CA ALA A 168 -20.06 -10.21 -26.68
C ALA A 168 -20.09 -10.24 -25.15
N GLY A 169 -18.99 -9.86 -24.50
CA GLY A 169 -18.85 -9.89 -23.04
C GLY A 169 -18.00 -8.75 -22.49
N TYR A 170 -17.85 -8.74 -21.17
CA TYR A 170 -17.00 -7.79 -20.46
C TYR A 170 -16.42 -8.42 -19.20
N ARG A 171 -15.26 -7.92 -18.77
CA ARG A 171 -14.58 -8.30 -17.53
C ARG A 171 -14.09 -7.04 -16.82
N LEU A 172 -14.27 -7.00 -15.50
CA LEU A 172 -13.70 -5.97 -14.64
C LEU A 172 -12.61 -6.56 -13.75
N LEU A 173 -11.59 -5.75 -13.50
CA LEU A 173 -10.54 -6.06 -12.53
C LEU A 173 -10.17 -4.78 -11.78
N ALA A 174 -10.14 -4.84 -10.44
CA ALA A 174 -9.64 -3.75 -9.61
C ALA A 174 -8.13 -3.94 -9.37
N PHE A 175 -7.36 -2.86 -9.41
CA PHE A 175 -5.92 -2.88 -9.13
C PHE A 175 -5.39 -1.51 -8.69
N TYR A 176 -4.15 -1.47 -8.20
CA TYR A 176 -3.41 -0.23 -7.96
C TYR A 176 -2.32 -0.06 -9.03
N PRO A 177 -2.33 1.03 -9.81
CA PRO A 177 -1.26 1.32 -10.78
C PRO A 177 0.05 1.76 -10.11
#